data_AF-A0A963BW30-F1
#
_entry.id   AF-A0A963BW30-F1
#
_cell.length_a   1.000
_cell.length_b   1.000
_cell.length_c   1.000
_cell.angle_alpha   90.00
_cell.angle_beta   90.00
_cell.angle_gamma   90.00
#
_symmetry.space_group_name_H-M   'P 1'
#
loop_
_entity.id
_entity.type
_entity.pdbx_description
1 polymer ?
#
loop_
_entity_poly.entity_id
_entity_poly.type
_entity_poly.pdbx_seq_one_letter_code
_entity_poly.pdbx_strand_id
1 'polypeptide(L)'
;MTFDMNDVEPQQSGDLIPDGTFAKLVMTLRKGGTDGTGDADRGLLKASNQPGSDVLMLDAEFTVAEGPHARRKFWQNFTVQGGKLDEQGQSIGWKISKSQFRAMIDSALGLNPEDMSE
;
A
#
# COMPACT_ATOMS: atom_id res chain seq x y z
N MET A 1 -5.43 -40.29 -9.79
CA MET A 1 -5.90 -39.27 -10.75
C MET A 1 -4.67 -38.51 -11.22
N THR A 2 -4.30 -38.65 -12.48
CA THR A 2 -3.19 -37.94 -13.11
C THR A 2 -3.70 -36.55 -13.51
N PHE A 3 -3.08 -35.50 -12.98
CA PHE A 3 -3.38 -34.13 -13.40
C PHE A 3 -2.70 -33.89 -14.76
N ASP A 4 -3.49 -33.92 -15.83
CA ASP A 4 -3.03 -33.56 -17.17
C ASP A 4 -3.02 -32.03 -17.30
N MET A 5 -1.84 -31.45 -17.47
CA MET A 5 -1.60 -30.02 -17.55
C MET A 5 -1.47 -29.52 -19.00
N ASN A 6 -1.66 -30.40 -20.00
CA ASN A 6 -1.46 -30.03 -21.41
C ASN A 6 -2.54 -29.09 -21.96
N ASP A 7 -3.71 -29.03 -21.33
CA ASP A 7 -4.81 -28.13 -21.70
C ASP A 7 -4.80 -26.79 -20.92
N VAL A 8 -3.79 -26.58 -20.07
CA VAL A 8 -3.71 -25.37 -19.23
C VAL A 8 -2.96 -24.30 -19.99
N GLU A 9 -3.60 -23.14 -20.20
CA GLU A 9 -2.94 -21.99 -20.79
C GLU A 9 -1.69 -21.59 -19.98
N PRO A 10 -0.55 -21.33 -20.64
CA PRO A 10 0.65 -20.91 -19.95
C PRO A 10 0.37 -19.62 -19.18
N GLN A 11 1.00 -19.50 -18.00
CA GLN A 11 0.86 -18.34 -17.15
C GLN A 11 1.13 -17.06 -17.97
N GLN A 12 0.09 -16.25 -18.17
CA GLN A 12 0.23 -14.98 -18.86
C GLN A 12 1.06 -14.03 -17.99
N SER A 13 2.34 -13.92 -18.34
CA SER A 13 3.24 -12.90 -17.81
C SER A 13 2.85 -11.55 -18.41
N GLY A 14 2.08 -10.75 -17.68
CA GLY A 14 1.88 -9.36 -18.06
C GLY A 14 3.18 -8.57 -17.93
N ASP A 15 3.48 -7.69 -18.89
CA ASP A 15 4.65 -6.81 -18.80
C ASP A 15 4.61 -5.99 -17.50
N LEU A 16 5.77 -5.69 -16.93
CA LEU A 16 5.86 -4.79 -15.78
C LEU A 16 5.37 -3.38 -16.15
N ILE A 17 4.89 -2.64 -15.16
CA ILE A 17 4.66 -1.19 -15.33
C ILE A 17 6.04 -0.54 -15.31
N PRO A 18 6.44 0.23 -16.34
CA PRO A 18 7.74 0.88 -16.37
C PRO A 18 7.92 1.87 -15.21
N ASP A 19 9.15 2.02 -14.74
CA ASP A 19 9.47 3.05 -13.75
C ASP A 19 9.18 4.47 -14.31
N GLY A 20 8.78 5.38 -13.44
CA GLY A 20 8.39 6.75 -13.82
C GLY A 20 7.04 6.86 -14.55
N THR A 21 6.25 5.79 -14.64
CA THR A 21 4.90 5.85 -15.23
C THR A 21 3.98 6.78 -14.44
N PHE A 22 3.45 7.81 -15.09
CA PHE A 22 2.38 8.63 -14.55
C PHE A 22 1.03 7.96 -14.82
N ALA A 23 0.30 7.57 -13.77
CA ALA A 23 -0.96 6.86 -13.89
C ALA A 23 -1.97 7.30 -12.83
N LYS A 24 -3.25 7.30 -13.20
CA LYS A 24 -4.36 7.49 -12.27
C LYS A 24 -4.65 6.18 -11.56
N LEU A 25 -4.69 6.22 -10.23
CA LEU A 25 -4.84 5.03 -9.38
C LEU A 25 -6.11 5.11 -8.54
N VAL A 26 -6.68 3.94 -8.26
CA VAL A 26 -7.65 3.74 -7.19
C VAL A 26 -6.96 2.94 -6.10
N MET A 27 -6.90 3.49 -4.89
CA MET A 27 -6.37 2.82 -3.70
C MET A 27 -7.51 2.15 -2.93
N THR A 28 -7.33 0.89 -2.54
CA THR A 28 -8.25 0.14 -1.69
C THR A 28 -7.47 -0.45 -0.52
N LEU A 29 -7.95 -0.24 0.70
CA LEU A 29 -7.36 -0.83 1.90
C LEU A 29 -7.94 -2.23 2.12
N ARG A 30 -7.07 -3.22 2.16
CA ARG A 30 -7.43 -4.61 2.47
C ARG A 30 -7.38 -4.81 3.98
N LYS A 31 -8.37 -5.54 4.51
CA LYS A 31 -8.42 -5.88 5.94
C LYS A 31 -7.28 -6.85 6.26
N GLY A 32 -6.37 -6.44 7.14
CA GLY A 32 -5.29 -7.29 7.63
C GLY A 32 -5.69 -8.18 8.82
N GLY A 33 -6.87 -7.95 9.42
CA GLY A 33 -7.42 -8.79 10.49
C GLY A 33 -6.86 -8.50 11.89
N THR A 34 -6.01 -7.50 12.04
CA THR A 34 -5.51 -7.01 13.33
C THR A 34 -6.18 -5.68 13.68
N ASP A 35 -6.62 -5.55 14.94
CA ASP A 35 -7.18 -4.32 15.46
C ASP A 35 -6.09 -3.26 15.63
N GLY A 36 -6.41 -2.01 15.28
CA GLY A 36 -5.59 -0.87 15.63
C GLY A 36 -5.97 -0.27 16.98
N THR A 37 -5.83 1.05 17.09
CA THR A 37 -6.00 1.77 18.36
C THR A 37 -7.41 2.27 18.63
N GLY A 38 -8.28 2.30 17.62
CA GLY A 38 -9.64 2.82 17.74
C GLY A 38 -10.66 2.00 16.97
N ASP A 39 -11.91 2.47 16.96
CA ASP A 39 -12.98 1.76 16.26
C ASP A 39 -12.81 1.82 14.73
N ALA A 40 -12.19 2.89 14.22
CA ALA A 40 -12.01 3.14 12.79
C ALA A 40 -10.99 2.20 12.13
N ASP A 41 -10.00 1.71 12.87
CA ASP A 41 -8.94 0.82 12.38
C ASP A 41 -9.11 -0.63 12.88
N ARG A 42 -10.29 -0.96 13.42
CA ARG A 42 -10.63 -2.30 13.89
C ARG A 42 -10.62 -3.32 12.74
N GLY A 43 -9.85 -4.40 12.92
CA GLY A 43 -9.62 -5.45 11.93
C GLY A 43 -8.93 -4.98 10.63
N LEU A 44 -8.49 -3.72 10.57
CA LEU A 44 -7.94 -3.13 9.36
C LEU A 44 -6.46 -3.43 9.20
N LEU A 45 -5.70 -3.39 10.30
CA LEU A 45 -4.26 -3.48 10.26
C LEU A 45 -3.78 -4.92 10.01
N LYS A 46 -2.58 -5.02 9.47
CA LYS A 46 -1.87 -6.27 9.17
C LYS A 46 -0.59 -6.34 9.99
N ALA A 47 -0.45 -7.37 10.81
CA ALA A 47 0.79 -7.64 11.52
C ALA A 47 1.92 -8.05 10.55
N SER A 48 3.15 -7.71 10.91
CA SER A 48 4.35 -8.17 10.20
C SER A 48 4.51 -9.69 10.30
N ASN A 49 4.97 -10.31 9.22
CA ASN A 49 5.27 -11.74 9.19
C ASN A 49 6.62 -12.08 9.85
N GLN A 50 7.39 -11.07 10.28
CA GLN A 50 8.68 -11.28 10.92
C GLN A 50 8.48 -11.70 12.39
N PRO A 51 9.08 -12.83 12.85
CA PRO A 51 8.96 -13.27 14.23
C PRO A 51 9.42 -12.20 15.23
N GLY A 52 8.59 -11.93 16.25
CA GLY A 52 8.88 -10.93 17.29
C GLY A 52 8.72 -9.47 16.84
N SER A 53 8.25 -9.22 15.62
CA SER A 53 7.96 -7.86 15.16
C SER A 53 6.67 -7.33 15.76
N ASP A 54 6.72 -6.09 16.25
CA ASP A 54 5.59 -5.31 16.75
C ASP A 54 4.95 -4.42 15.65
N VAL A 55 5.41 -4.56 14.41
CA VAL A 55 5.00 -3.68 13.30
C VAL A 55 3.58 -4.01 12.84
N LEU A 56 2.72 -2.99 12.83
CA LEU A 56 1.38 -3.03 12.24
C LEU A 56 1.33 -2.13 11.00
N MET A 57 0.70 -2.63 9.93
CA MET A 57 0.69 -2.00 8.61
C MET A 57 -0.71 -1.89 8.02
N LEU A 58 -0.91 -0.95 7.11
CA LEU A 58 -2.00 -0.97 6.15
C LEU A 58 -1.58 -1.78 4.93
N ASP A 59 -2.44 -2.68 4.48
CA ASP A 59 -2.27 -3.43 3.24
C ASP A 59 -3.06 -2.73 2.14
N ALA A 60 -2.36 -1.93 1.32
CA ALA A 60 -2.98 -1.15 0.25
C ALA A 60 -2.87 -1.88 -1.09
N GLU A 61 -4.01 -2.04 -1.75
CA GLU A 61 -4.12 -2.42 -3.15
C GLU A 61 -4.29 -1.18 -4.00
N PHE A 62 -3.51 -1.07 -5.07
CA PHE A 62 -3.63 -0.02 -6.06
C PHE A 62 -4.05 -0.63 -7.39
N THR A 63 -5.06 -0.04 -8.01
CA THR A 63 -5.52 -0.41 -9.35
C THR A 63 -5.34 0.78 -10.29
N VAL A 64 -4.71 0.56 -11.44
CA VAL A 64 -4.62 1.59 -12.48
C VAL A 64 -5.99 1.80 -13.10
N ALA A 65 -6.53 3.01 -12.99
CA ALA A 65 -7.89 3.35 -13.39
C ALA A 65 -8.03 3.48 -14.92
N GLU A 66 -7.05 4.10 -15.58
CA GLU A 66 -7.09 4.42 -17.00
C GLU A 66 -5.69 4.43 -17.64
N GLY A 67 -5.64 4.46 -18.97
CA GLY A 67 -4.40 4.49 -19.75
C GLY A 67 -3.86 3.11 -20.15
N PRO A 68 -2.60 3.04 -20.63
CA PRO A 68 -2.00 1.83 -21.22
C PRO A 68 -1.90 0.64 -20.26
N HIS A 69 -1.89 0.92 -18.95
CA HIS A 69 -1.75 -0.06 -17.88
C HIS A 69 -3.06 -0.27 -17.11
N ALA A 70 -4.20 0.19 -17.63
CA ALA A 70 -5.50 0.09 -16.96
C ALA A 70 -5.82 -1.34 -16.50
N ARG A 71 -6.46 -1.43 -15.32
CA ARG A 71 -6.83 -2.67 -14.61
C ARG A 71 -5.66 -3.47 -14.03
N ARG A 72 -4.40 -3.06 -14.24
CA ARG A 72 -3.27 -3.66 -13.53
C ARG A 72 -3.33 -3.29 -12.06
N LYS A 73 -2.93 -4.24 -11.22
CA LYS A 73 -2.93 -4.12 -9.76
C LYS A 73 -1.53 -4.29 -9.21
N PHE A 74 -1.25 -3.56 -8.14
CA PHE A 74 -0.08 -3.76 -7.31
C PHE A 74 -0.42 -3.50 -5.85
N TRP A 75 0.45 -3.93 -4.95
CA TRP A 75 0.21 -3.85 -3.51
C TRP A 75 1.40 -3.21 -2.81
N GLN A 76 1.10 -2.44 -1.78
CA GLN A 76 2.11 -1.82 -0.93
C GLN A 76 1.65 -1.87 0.52
N ASN A 77 2.57 -2.19 1.42
CA ASN A 77 2.31 -2.09 2.86
C ASN A 77 2.81 -0.74 3.38
N PHE A 78 2.02 -0.09 4.22
CA PHE A 78 2.40 1.15 4.89
C PHE A 78 2.43 0.91 6.39
N THR A 79 3.60 1.04 7.02
CA THR A 79 3.71 0.96 8.49
C THR A 79 2.87 2.04 9.16
N VAL A 80 2.07 1.66 10.16
CA VAL A 80 1.27 2.59 10.98
C VAL A 80 1.80 2.63 12.41
N GLN A 81 2.25 1.48 12.94
CA GLN A 81 2.73 1.36 14.32
C GLN A 81 3.90 0.38 14.42
N GLY A 82 4.62 0.45 15.54
CA GLY A 82 5.76 -0.40 15.86
C GLY A 82 7.02 -0.10 15.05
N GLY A 83 8.00 -0.99 15.14
CA GLY A 83 9.28 -0.87 14.47
C GLY A 83 10.22 0.12 15.14
N LYS A 84 11.23 0.60 14.39
CA LYS A 84 12.25 1.49 14.93
C LYS A 84 11.66 2.85 15.31
N LEU A 85 11.92 3.29 16.53
CA LEU A 85 11.57 4.61 17.03
C LEU A 85 12.70 5.62 16.78
N ASP A 86 12.34 6.88 16.58
CA ASP A 86 13.27 8.00 16.61
C ASP A 86 13.57 8.47 18.04
N GLU A 87 14.40 9.50 18.19
CA GLU A 87 14.78 10.07 19.49
C GLU A 87 13.59 10.62 20.30
N GLN A 88 12.47 10.89 19.63
CA GLN A 88 11.23 11.39 20.24
C GLN A 88 10.23 10.26 20.53
N GLY A 89 10.61 9.01 20.30
CA GLY A 89 9.76 7.85 20.51
C GLY A 89 8.71 7.62 19.42
N GLN A 90 8.80 8.29 18.27
CA GLN A 90 7.87 8.08 17.15
C GLN A 90 8.40 7.01 16.18
N SER A 91 7.50 6.16 15.68
CA SER A 91 7.86 5.17 14.66
C SER A 91 8.37 5.86 13.38
N ILE A 92 9.60 5.53 12.99
CA ILE A 92 10.22 6.03 11.75
C ILE A 92 9.42 5.55 10.53
N GLY A 93 8.97 4.29 10.56
CA GLY A 93 8.12 3.73 9.51
C GLY A 93 6.81 4.50 9.37
N TRP A 94 6.18 4.86 10.51
CA TRP A 94 4.97 5.68 10.48
C TRP A 94 5.21 7.07 9.89
N LYS A 95 6.34 7.70 10.22
CA LYS A 95 6.71 9.01 9.64
C LYS A 95 6.85 8.95 8.12
N ILE A 96 7.47 7.90 7.59
CA ILE A 96 7.60 7.66 6.14
C ILE A 96 6.22 7.43 5.50
N SER A 97 5.37 6.58 6.09
CA SER A 97 4.01 6.35 5.58
C SER A 97 3.18 7.63 5.55
N LYS A 98 3.22 8.46 6.60
CA LYS A 98 2.52 9.75 6.63
C LYS A 98 2.94 10.67 5.49
N SER A 99 4.24 10.75 5.21
CA SER A 99 4.76 11.55 4.08
C SER A 99 4.23 11.05 2.72
N GLN A 100 4.21 9.73 2.52
CA GLN A 100 3.62 9.15 1.30
C GLN A 100 2.11 9.41 1.19
N PHE A 101 1.36 9.29 2.28
CA PHE A 101 -0.07 9.63 2.29
C PHE A 101 -0.31 11.10 1.95
N ARG A 102 0.50 12.02 2.51
CA ARG A 102 0.43 13.44 2.16
C ARG A 102 0.65 13.65 0.67
N ALA A 103 1.71 13.09 0.10
CA ALA A 103 2.00 13.20 -1.33
C ALA A 103 0.87 12.64 -2.22
N MET A 104 0.26 11.52 -1.82
CA MET A 104 -0.89 10.94 -2.53
C MET A 104 -2.13 11.84 -2.46
N ILE A 105 -2.42 12.42 -1.29
CA ILE A 105 -3.55 13.34 -1.10
C ILE A 105 -3.33 14.62 -1.91
N ASP A 106 -2.14 15.20 -1.84
CA ASP A 106 -1.78 16.41 -2.59
C ASP A 106 -1.92 16.17 -4.10
N SER A 107 -1.41 15.04 -4.59
CA SER A 107 -1.58 14.63 -6.00
C SER A 107 -3.05 14.44 -6.38
N ALA A 108 -3.86 13.80 -5.53
CA ALA A 108 -5.27 13.52 -5.80
C ALA A 108 -6.13 14.78 -5.82
N LEU A 109 -5.78 15.77 -4.99
CA LEU A 109 -6.50 17.05 -4.85
C LEU A 109 -5.89 18.17 -5.71
N GLY A 110 -4.77 17.92 -6.39
CA GLY A 110 -4.07 18.93 -7.19
C GLY A 110 -3.46 20.06 -6.33
N LEU A 111 -3.06 19.75 -5.10
CA LEU A 111 -2.47 20.71 -4.17
C LEU A 111 -0.98 20.91 -4.49
N ASN A 112 -0.51 22.14 -4.35
CA ASN A 112 0.92 22.43 -4.42
C ASN A 112 1.56 21.99 -3.09
N PRO A 113 2.53 21.05 -3.11
CA PRO A 113 3.19 20.59 -1.89
C PRO A 113 4.01 21.68 -1.16
N GLU A 114 4.36 22.77 -1.84
CA GLU A 114 5.03 23.93 -1.24
C GLU A 114 4.05 24.95 -0.63
N ASP A 115 2.75 24.76 -0.86
CA ASP A 115 1.72 25.65 -0.32
C ASP A 115 1.49 25.36 1.16
N MET A 116 1.99 26.27 1.98
CA MET A 116 1.88 26.27 3.45
C MET A 116 0.87 27.32 3.94
N SER A 117 0.01 27.83 3.06
CA SER A 117 -1.06 28.75 3.47
C SER A 117 -2.17 28.01 4.23
N GLU A 118 -2.79 28.70 5.20
CA GLU A 118 -3.93 28.21 5.99
C GLU A 118 -5.25 28.29 5.21
#